data_AF-A0A142WS28-F1
#
_entry.id   AF-A0A142WS28-F1
#
_cell.length_a   1.000
_cell.length_b   1.000
_cell.length_c   1.000
_cell.angle_alpha   90.00
_cell.angle_beta   90.00
_cell.angle_gamma   90.00
#
_symmetry.space_group_name_H-M   'P 1'
#
loop_
_entity.id
_entity.type
_entity.pdbx_description
1 polymer ?
#
loop_
_entity_poly.entity_id
_entity_poly.type
_entity_poly.pdbx_seq_one_letter_code
_entity_poly.pdbx_strand_id
1 'polypeptide(L)'
;MQVINRILDLLESTTPAKRSAIREIYLAQFGAELIPCCEAKYLQQPAADYRADLVRFVLRYAHADDRALRLARSALQDRSRTVRHNACALFAYSLKRSALEDLRPLLSQKDSATAGDAQRAIDAITSGNQNRFYPAYSSWGVPPDDPDQPKRESVDQAIVAGAPELVAPLRAILGDLYQRWRP
;
A
#
# COMPACT_ATOMS: atom_id res chain seq x y z
N MET A 1 -12.41 14.59 0.95
CA MET A 1 -11.00 15.05 0.81
C MET A 1 -10.33 15.50 2.11
N GLN A 2 -10.89 16.42 2.90
CA GLN A 2 -10.19 16.94 4.11
C GLN A 2 -9.81 15.87 5.14
N VAL A 3 -10.69 14.89 5.37
CA VAL A 3 -10.45 13.80 6.34
C VAL A 3 -9.37 12.83 5.85
N ILE A 4 -9.41 12.47 4.57
CA ILE A 4 -8.39 11.67 3.89
C ILE A 4 -7.00 12.29 4.09
N ASN A 5 -6.88 13.59 3.85
CA ASN A 5 -5.60 14.30 4.04
C ASN A 5 -5.13 14.24 5.49
N ARG A 6 -6.02 14.41 6.48
CA ARG A 6 -5.66 14.31 7.90
C ARG A 6 -5.18 12.92 8.30
N ILE A 7 -5.73 11.85 7.73
CA ILE A 7 -5.27 10.48 7.99
C ILE A 7 -3.90 10.24 7.34
N LEU A 8 -3.69 10.77 6.13
CA LEU A 8 -2.38 10.71 5.47
C LEU A 8 -1.33 11.53 6.23
N ASP A 9 -1.69 12.71 6.75
CA ASP A 9 -0.82 13.52 7.61
C ASP A 9 -0.48 12.78 8.92
N LEU A 10 -1.46 12.09 9.51
CA LEU A 10 -1.23 11.25 10.69
C LEU A 10 -0.32 10.06 10.38
N LEU A 11 -0.49 9.42 9.21
CA LEU A 11 0.42 8.37 8.73
C LEU A 11 1.84 8.93 8.61
N GLU A 12 2.00 10.13 8.04
CA GLU A 12 3.28 10.82 7.84
C GLU A 12 3.99 11.09 9.18
N SER A 13 3.27 11.66 10.16
CA SER A 13 3.81 12.05 11.47
C SER A 13 4.07 10.89 12.44
N THR A 14 3.75 9.66 12.03
CA THR A 14 3.79 8.48 12.90
C THR A 14 4.99 7.57 12.58
N THR A 15 5.46 6.80 13.57
CA THR A 15 6.60 5.88 13.39
C THR A 15 6.26 4.70 12.47
N PRO A 16 7.25 4.09 11.78
CA PRO A 16 7.00 2.97 10.86
C PRO A 16 6.21 1.80 11.48
N ALA A 17 6.49 1.43 12.73
CA ALA A 17 5.78 0.35 13.43
C ALA A 17 4.27 0.64 13.57
N LYS A 18 3.93 1.91 13.80
CA LYS A 18 2.55 2.37 14.06
C LYS A 18 1.78 2.67 12.77
N ARG A 19 2.47 2.95 11.66
CA ARG A 19 1.86 3.18 10.34
C ARG A 19 1.10 1.97 9.81
N SER A 20 1.49 0.75 10.18
CA SER A 20 0.80 -0.47 9.74
C SER A 20 -0.67 -0.48 10.20
N ALA A 21 -0.94 -0.09 11.45
CA ALA A 21 -2.30 -0.01 11.98
C ALA A 21 -3.14 1.04 11.23
N ILE A 22 -2.57 2.23 10.99
CA ILE A 22 -3.26 3.30 10.24
C ILE A 22 -3.60 2.83 8.81
N ARG A 23 -2.66 2.15 8.14
CA ARG A 23 -2.80 1.66 6.77
C ARG A 23 -3.82 0.54 6.63
N GLU A 24 -3.69 -0.51 7.42
CA GLU A 24 -4.53 -1.71 7.27
C GLU A 24 -5.96 -1.50 7.73
N ILE A 25 -6.18 -0.54 8.65
CA ILE A 25 -7.45 -0.41 9.33
C ILE A 25 -8.24 0.79 8.84
N TYR A 26 -7.67 2.00 8.83
CA TYR A 26 -8.44 3.21 8.51
C TYR A 26 -8.39 3.56 7.04
N LEU A 27 -7.21 3.53 6.42
CA LEU A 27 -7.13 3.82 4.98
C LEU A 27 -7.96 2.80 4.17
N ALA A 28 -8.05 1.56 4.64
CA ALA A 28 -8.92 0.54 4.05
C ALA A 28 -10.41 0.96 3.95
N GLN A 29 -10.92 1.76 4.89
CA GLN A 29 -12.33 2.17 4.93
C GLN A 29 -12.71 3.18 3.84
N PHE A 30 -11.74 3.90 3.29
CA PHE A 30 -12.00 4.91 2.24
C PHE A 30 -11.85 4.36 0.81
N GLY A 31 -11.47 3.09 0.66
CA GLY A 31 -11.43 2.44 -0.65
C GLY A 31 -10.46 3.07 -1.65
N ALA A 32 -10.74 2.85 -2.94
CA ALA A 32 -9.92 3.33 -4.06
C ALA A 32 -9.97 4.86 -4.27
N GLU A 33 -10.88 5.57 -3.61
CA GLU A 33 -10.96 7.05 -3.66
C GLU A 33 -9.72 7.72 -3.07
N LEU A 34 -8.94 7.00 -2.26
CA LEU A 34 -7.67 7.48 -1.70
C LEU A 34 -6.52 7.54 -2.69
N ILE A 35 -6.57 6.79 -3.81
CA ILE A 35 -5.41 6.64 -4.69
C ILE A 35 -4.89 7.99 -5.22
N PRO A 36 -5.74 8.93 -5.67
CA PRO A 36 -5.26 10.26 -6.08
C PRO A 36 -4.57 11.04 -4.96
N CYS A 37 -5.05 10.92 -3.71
CA CYS A 37 -4.41 11.56 -2.56
C CYS A 37 -3.06 10.91 -2.23
N CYS A 38 -2.95 9.58 -2.34
CA CYS A 38 -1.68 8.87 -2.20
C CYS A 38 -0.69 9.28 -3.31
N GLU A 39 -1.14 9.39 -4.56
CA GLU A 39 -0.32 9.85 -5.69
C GLU A 39 0.21 11.27 -5.48
N ALA A 40 -0.66 12.20 -5.06
CA ALA A 40 -0.26 13.57 -4.75
C ALA A 40 0.76 13.65 -3.59
N LYS A 41 0.52 12.92 -2.50
CA LYS A 41 1.41 12.88 -1.33
C LYS A 41 2.75 12.20 -1.65
N TYR A 42 2.74 11.15 -2.47
CA TYR A 42 3.94 10.43 -2.88
C TYR A 42 4.95 11.36 -3.56
N LEU A 43 4.49 12.20 -4.49
CA LEU A 43 5.35 13.12 -5.24
C LEU A 43 5.97 14.23 -4.38
N GLN A 44 5.32 14.59 -3.28
CA GLN A 44 5.74 15.70 -2.43
C GLN A 44 6.65 15.26 -1.27
N GLN A 45 6.77 13.96 -1.00
CA GLN A 45 7.40 13.48 0.23
C GLN A 45 8.84 13.00 0.08
N PRO A 46 9.81 13.58 0.83
CA PRO A 46 11.20 13.12 0.79
C PRO A 46 11.44 11.81 1.54
N ALA A 47 10.57 11.46 2.50
CA ALA A 47 10.70 10.29 3.37
C ALA A 47 10.39 8.97 2.62
N ALA A 48 11.40 8.10 2.48
CA ALA A 48 11.32 6.89 1.67
C ALA A 48 10.40 5.81 2.25
N ASP A 49 10.38 5.69 3.58
CA ASP A 49 9.49 4.80 4.33
C ASP A 49 8.02 5.20 4.14
N TYR A 50 7.71 6.49 4.22
CA TYR A 50 6.35 6.99 3.98
C TYR A 50 5.90 6.74 2.53
N ARG A 51 6.77 7.05 1.56
CA ARG A 51 6.48 6.72 0.14
C ARG A 51 6.26 5.22 -0.06
N ALA A 52 7.04 4.36 0.61
CA ALA A 52 6.86 2.92 0.55
C ALA A 52 5.51 2.48 1.14
N ASP A 53 5.08 3.09 2.24
CA ASP A 53 3.77 2.84 2.85
C ASP A 53 2.60 3.23 1.93
N LEU A 54 2.70 4.35 1.20
CA LEU A 54 1.70 4.76 0.22
C LEU A 54 1.58 3.75 -0.92
N VAL A 55 2.70 3.33 -1.51
CA VAL A 55 2.70 2.30 -2.58
C VAL A 55 2.14 0.98 -2.07
N ARG A 56 2.53 0.58 -0.85
CA ARG A 56 2.04 -0.64 -0.21
C ARG A 56 0.54 -0.58 0.06
N PHE A 57 0.02 0.56 0.50
CA PHE A 57 -1.41 0.72 0.71
C PHE A 57 -2.19 0.47 -0.58
N VAL A 58 -1.74 1.05 -1.68
CA VAL A 58 -2.40 1.00 -2.98
C VAL A 58 -2.32 -0.38 -3.63
N LEU A 59 -1.43 -1.27 -3.17
CA LEU A 59 -1.29 -2.66 -3.63
C LEU A 59 -2.63 -3.41 -3.72
N ARG A 60 -3.53 -3.22 -2.74
CA ARG A 60 -4.84 -3.89 -2.70
C ARG A 60 -5.77 -3.52 -3.86
N TYR A 61 -5.48 -2.42 -4.56
CA TYR A 61 -6.25 -1.95 -5.71
C TYR A 61 -5.56 -2.25 -7.04
N ALA A 62 -4.42 -2.95 -7.03
CA ALA A 62 -3.60 -3.21 -8.21
C ALA A 62 -4.37 -3.90 -9.36
N HIS A 63 -5.29 -4.79 -9.01
CA HIS A 63 -6.10 -5.50 -9.99
C HIS A 63 -7.20 -4.60 -10.61
N ALA A 64 -7.89 -3.85 -9.76
CA ALA A 64 -9.14 -3.18 -10.11
C ALA A 64 -8.98 -1.73 -10.61
N ASP A 65 -7.86 -1.05 -10.32
CA ASP A 65 -7.74 0.40 -10.55
C ASP A 65 -6.43 0.78 -11.24
N ASP A 66 -6.52 1.31 -12.47
CA ASP A 66 -5.34 1.75 -13.24
C ASP A 66 -4.56 2.90 -12.61
N ARG A 67 -5.20 3.67 -11.71
CA ARG A 67 -4.52 4.72 -10.95
C ARG A 67 -3.46 4.12 -10.02
N ALA A 68 -3.67 2.90 -9.53
CA ALA A 68 -2.67 2.16 -8.76
C ALA A 68 -1.40 1.87 -9.58
N LEU A 69 -1.56 1.48 -10.84
CA LEU A 69 -0.44 1.23 -11.74
C LEU A 69 0.31 2.51 -12.11
N ARG A 70 -0.38 3.67 -12.22
CA ARG A 70 0.32 4.96 -12.42
C ARG A 70 1.25 5.29 -11.27
N LEU A 71 0.78 5.16 -10.02
CA LEU A 71 1.62 5.34 -8.84
C LEU A 71 2.81 4.36 -8.85
N ALA A 72 2.59 3.09 -9.21
CA ALA A 72 3.66 2.11 -9.33
C ALA A 72 4.71 2.49 -10.38
N ARG A 73 4.31 3.04 -11.54
CA ARG A 73 5.27 3.52 -12.56
C ARG A 73 6.18 4.60 -12.00
N SER A 74 5.62 5.58 -11.29
CA SER A 74 6.41 6.60 -10.60
C SER A 74 7.34 5.99 -9.54
N ALA A 75 6.90 4.92 -8.87
CA ALA A 75 7.64 4.23 -7.83
C ALA A 75 8.75 3.29 -8.32
N LEU A 76 8.69 2.79 -9.57
CA LEU A 76 9.80 2.03 -10.17
C LEU A 76 11.08 2.87 -10.31
N GLN A 77 10.93 4.19 -10.47
CA GLN A 77 12.04 5.12 -10.62
C GLN A 77 12.50 5.72 -9.28
N ASP A 78 11.94 5.27 -8.15
CA ASP A 78 12.30 5.81 -6.85
C ASP A 78 13.76 5.47 -6.48
N ARG A 79 14.44 6.39 -5.81
CA ARG A 79 15.79 6.19 -5.26
C ARG A 79 15.85 5.06 -4.22
N SER A 80 14.78 4.86 -3.47
CA SER A 80 14.65 3.84 -2.42
C SER A 80 14.36 2.47 -3.00
N ARG A 81 15.21 1.49 -2.68
CA ARG A 81 14.98 0.09 -3.03
C ARG A 81 13.64 -0.42 -2.49
N THR A 82 13.26 -0.07 -1.26
CA THR A 82 11.99 -0.52 -0.66
C THR A 82 10.77 -0.01 -1.43
N VAL A 83 10.85 1.21 -1.96
CA VAL A 83 9.77 1.78 -2.79
C VAL A 83 9.71 1.03 -4.12
N ARG A 84 10.85 0.80 -4.78
CA ARG A 84 10.90 0.00 -6.03
C ARG A 84 10.40 -1.43 -5.83
N HIS A 85 10.76 -2.07 -4.72
CA HIS A 85 10.26 -3.40 -4.34
C HIS A 85 8.73 -3.43 -4.27
N ASN A 86 8.12 -2.48 -3.55
CA ASN A 86 6.65 -2.38 -3.45
C ASN A 86 6.00 -2.07 -4.80
N ALA A 87 6.67 -1.33 -5.68
CA ALA A 87 6.18 -1.05 -7.02
C ALA A 87 6.18 -2.32 -7.90
N CYS A 88 7.24 -3.13 -7.85
CA CYS A 88 7.28 -4.43 -8.52
C CYS A 88 6.20 -5.38 -7.96
N ALA A 89 5.98 -5.38 -6.64
CA ALA A 89 4.90 -6.13 -6.02
C ALA A 89 3.53 -5.69 -6.56
N LEU A 90 3.31 -4.38 -6.70
CA LEU A 90 2.07 -3.83 -7.24
C LEU A 90 1.80 -4.32 -8.67
N PHE A 91 2.80 -4.29 -9.55
CA PHE A 91 2.65 -4.85 -10.88
C PHE A 91 2.37 -6.35 -10.87
N ALA A 92 3.05 -7.11 -10.01
CA ALA A 92 2.81 -8.54 -9.87
C ALA A 92 1.36 -8.86 -9.44
N TYR A 93 0.81 -8.11 -8.51
CA TYR A 93 -0.58 -8.27 -8.04
C TYR A 93 -1.62 -7.77 -9.06
N SER A 94 -1.23 -6.85 -9.96
CA SER A 94 -2.14 -6.40 -11.02
C SER A 94 -2.42 -7.49 -12.06
N LEU A 95 -1.44 -8.38 -12.30
CA LEU A 95 -1.41 -9.36 -13.37
C LEU A 95 -1.63 -8.79 -14.79
N LYS A 96 -1.50 -7.47 -14.98
CA LYS A 96 -1.73 -6.81 -16.26
C LYS A 96 -0.53 -7.00 -17.17
N ARG A 97 -0.73 -7.59 -18.35
CA ARG A 97 0.35 -7.81 -19.34
C ARG A 97 1.01 -6.51 -19.82
N SER A 98 0.28 -5.39 -19.83
CA SER A 98 0.86 -4.07 -20.16
C SER A 98 1.98 -3.65 -19.20
N ALA A 99 2.00 -4.17 -17.96
CA ALA A 99 3.07 -3.88 -17.01
C ALA A 99 4.43 -4.51 -17.39
N LEU A 100 4.46 -5.47 -18.33
CA LEU A 100 5.71 -6.09 -18.77
C LEU A 100 6.65 -5.06 -19.43
N GLU A 101 6.10 -4.05 -20.11
CA GLU A 101 6.88 -2.97 -20.72
C GLU A 101 7.54 -2.09 -19.66
N ASP A 102 6.84 -1.83 -18.56
CA ASP A 102 7.36 -1.06 -17.42
C ASP A 102 8.47 -1.83 -16.65
N LEU A 103 8.37 -3.17 -16.57
CA LEU A 103 9.27 -4.01 -15.76
C LEU A 103 10.56 -4.43 -16.49
N ARG A 104 10.51 -4.67 -17.81
CA ARG A 104 11.68 -5.14 -18.59
C ARG A 104 12.94 -4.27 -18.44
N PRO A 105 12.86 -2.92 -18.45
CA PRO A 105 14.04 -2.08 -18.26
C PRO A 105 14.75 -2.29 -16.91
N LEU A 106 14.04 -2.76 -15.88
CA LEU A 106 14.60 -2.98 -14.55
C LEU A 106 15.51 -4.22 -14.50
N LEU A 107 15.40 -5.14 -15.45
CA LEU A 107 16.27 -6.32 -15.53
C LEU A 107 17.74 -5.94 -15.76
N SER A 108 17.99 -4.78 -16.37
CA SER A 108 19.33 -4.26 -16.66
C SER A 108 19.86 -3.31 -15.56
N GLN A 109 19.13 -3.15 -14.44
CA GLN A 109 19.56 -2.29 -13.34
C GLN A 109 20.77 -2.88 -12.61
N LYS A 110 21.70 -2.01 -12.20
CA LYS A 110 22.88 -2.41 -11.41
C LYS A 110 22.51 -3.01 -10.06
N ASP A 111 21.39 -2.56 -9.48
CA ASP A 111 20.85 -3.13 -8.25
C ASP A 111 20.20 -4.50 -8.52
N SER A 112 20.98 -5.56 -8.28
CA SER A 112 20.58 -6.95 -8.52
C SER A 112 19.30 -7.33 -7.76
N ALA A 113 19.01 -6.69 -6.63
CA ALA A 113 17.78 -6.95 -5.90
C ALA A 113 16.55 -6.38 -6.62
N THR A 114 16.66 -5.16 -7.17
CA THR A 114 15.60 -4.57 -8.00
C THR A 114 15.38 -5.39 -9.27
N ALA A 115 16.46 -5.85 -9.92
CA ALA A 115 16.36 -6.74 -11.08
C ALA A 115 15.66 -8.07 -10.73
N GLY A 116 15.98 -8.65 -9.56
CA GLY A 116 15.32 -9.85 -9.05
C GLY A 116 13.84 -9.65 -8.70
N ASP A 117 13.47 -8.49 -8.14
CA ASP A 117 12.07 -8.11 -7.93
C ASP A 117 11.33 -7.99 -9.28
N ALA A 118 11.93 -7.33 -10.27
CA ALA A 118 11.33 -7.18 -11.59
C ALA A 118 11.12 -8.54 -12.28
N GLN A 119 12.09 -9.44 -12.20
CA GLN A 119 11.97 -10.80 -12.74
C GLN A 119 10.80 -11.55 -12.09
N ARG A 120 10.69 -11.51 -10.76
CA ARG A 120 9.58 -12.13 -10.03
C ARG A 120 8.23 -11.56 -10.44
N ALA A 121 8.14 -10.26 -10.68
CA ALA A 121 6.91 -9.61 -11.13
C ALA A 121 6.54 -10.04 -12.55
N ILE A 122 7.53 -10.15 -13.45
CA ILE A 122 7.35 -10.69 -14.80
C ILE A 122 6.86 -12.14 -14.74
N ASP A 123 7.47 -12.99 -13.91
CA ASP A 123 7.06 -14.39 -13.73
C ASP A 123 5.63 -14.49 -13.20
N ALA A 124 5.25 -13.63 -12.26
CA ALA A 124 3.88 -13.54 -11.75
C ALA A 124 2.87 -13.17 -12.84
N ILE A 125 3.14 -12.11 -13.62
CA ILE A 125 2.26 -11.65 -14.70
C ILE A 125 2.15 -12.69 -15.81
N THR A 126 3.27 -13.27 -16.23
CA THR A 126 3.31 -14.26 -17.34
C THR A 126 2.61 -15.56 -16.98
N SER A 127 2.73 -16.01 -15.73
CA SER A 127 2.03 -17.19 -15.22
C SER A 127 0.60 -16.93 -14.74
N GLY A 128 0.17 -15.67 -14.68
CA GLY A 128 -1.13 -15.31 -14.10
C GLY A 128 -1.24 -15.61 -12.61
N ASN A 129 -0.12 -15.66 -11.88
CA ASN A 129 -0.07 -16.07 -10.49
C ASN A 129 0.78 -15.09 -9.64
N GLN A 130 0.09 -14.20 -8.92
CA GLN A 130 0.73 -13.19 -8.06
C GLN A 130 1.63 -13.79 -6.96
N ASN A 131 1.37 -15.04 -6.54
CA ASN A 131 2.16 -15.72 -5.51
C ASN A 131 3.57 -16.08 -6.00
N ARG A 132 3.89 -15.91 -7.30
CA ARG A 132 5.28 -15.99 -7.78
C ARG A 132 6.14 -14.84 -7.28
N PHE A 133 5.54 -13.70 -6.92
CA PHE A 133 6.27 -12.56 -6.37
C PHE A 133 6.62 -12.76 -4.89
N TYR A 134 5.64 -13.20 -4.11
CA TYR A 134 5.82 -13.65 -2.73
C TYR A 134 5.42 -15.12 -2.65
N PRO A 135 6.33 -16.07 -2.91
CA PRO A 135 6.06 -17.47 -2.62
C PRO A 135 5.68 -17.59 -1.15
N ALA A 136 4.69 -18.42 -0.84
CA ALA A 136 3.95 -18.48 0.44
C ALA A 136 4.77 -18.78 1.72
N TYR A 137 6.09 -18.66 1.67
CA TYR A 137 7.04 -18.74 2.79
C TYR A 137 7.78 -17.42 3.08
N SER A 138 7.34 -16.30 2.52
CA SER A 138 7.78 -14.99 3.01
C SER A 138 6.81 -14.51 4.09
N SER A 139 7.34 -14.03 5.21
CA SER A 139 6.67 -13.52 6.41
C SER A 139 5.71 -12.33 6.20
N TRP A 140 5.23 -12.13 4.97
CA TRP A 140 4.49 -10.95 4.54
C TRP A 140 2.98 -10.99 4.77
N GLY A 141 2.43 -12.09 5.28
CA GLY A 141 1.13 -12.10 5.97
C GLY A 141 0.01 -11.35 5.25
N VAL A 142 -0.09 -11.46 3.92
CA VAL A 142 -1.30 -11.08 3.19
C VAL A 142 -2.02 -12.40 2.92
N PRO A 143 -3.00 -12.79 3.77
CA PRO A 143 -3.80 -13.94 3.45
C PRO A 143 -4.63 -13.62 2.21
N PRO A 144 -4.89 -14.59 1.32
CA PRO A 144 -5.99 -14.45 0.37
C PRO A 144 -7.27 -14.12 1.16
N ASP A 145 -8.19 -13.35 0.57
CA ASP A 145 -9.51 -13.11 1.14
C ASP A 145 -10.20 -14.46 1.43
N ASP A 146 -10.02 -14.96 2.66
CA ASP A 146 -10.58 -16.21 3.15
C ASP A 146 -11.87 -15.86 3.91
N PRO A 147 -13.05 -16.24 3.41
CA PRO A 147 -14.33 -15.92 4.03
C PRO A 147 -14.51 -16.56 5.42
N ASP A 148 -13.69 -17.55 5.80
CA ASP A 148 -13.75 -18.23 7.10
C ASP A 148 -12.74 -17.68 8.14
N GLN A 149 -12.08 -16.55 7.85
CA GLN A 149 -11.22 -15.91 8.84
C GLN A 149 -12.00 -15.46 10.09
N PRO A 150 -11.44 -15.64 11.30
CA PRO A 150 -12.06 -15.11 12.51
C PRO A 150 -12.27 -13.62 12.35
N LYS A 151 -13.49 -13.15 12.64
CA LYS A 151 -13.87 -11.73 12.61
C LYS A 151 -12.77 -10.93 13.31
N ARG A 152 -12.07 -10.09 12.54
CA ARG A 152 -10.99 -9.23 13.02
C ARG A 152 -11.42 -8.59 14.34
N GLU A 153 -10.54 -8.62 15.34
CA GLU A 153 -10.68 -7.76 16.53
C GLU A 153 -11.13 -6.37 16.07
N SER A 154 -12.03 -5.76 16.84
CA SER A 154 -12.49 -4.41 16.48
C SER A 154 -11.26 -3.51 16.33
N VAL A 155 -11.30 -2.65 15.31
CA VAL A 155 -10.28 -1.62 15.01
C VAL A 155 -9.75 -0.95 16.28
N ASP A 156 -10.67 -0.62 17.18
CA ASP A 156 -10.38 0.02 18.45
C ASP A 156 -9.58 -0.89 19.39
N GLN A 157 -9.85 -2.20 19.45
CA GLN A 157 -9.10 -3.15 20.28
C GLN A 157 -7.66 -3.33 19.80
N ALA A 158 -7.44 -3.49 18.49
CA ALA A 158 -6.10 -3.65 17.93
C ALA A 158 -5.21 -2.41 18.19
N ILE A 159 -5.79 -1.21 18.15
CA ILE A 159 -5.08 0.04 18.41
C ILE A 159 -4.90 0.30 19.89
N VAL A 160 -5.91 0.04 20.73
CA VAL A 160 -5.76 0.13 22.19
C VAL A 160 -4.65 -0.80 22.66
N ALA A 161 -4.49 -1.97 22.04
CA ALA A 161 -3.42 -2.91 22.35
C ALA A 161 -2.03 -2.49 21.78
N GLY A 162 -1.98 -1.99 20.54
CA GLY A 162 -0.71 -1.80 19.81
C GLY A 162 -0.21 -0.35 19.66
N ALA A 163 -1.11 0.63 19.74
CA ALA A 163 -0.81 2.06 19.58
C ALA A 163 -1.89 2.94 20.24
N PRO A 164 -2.12 2.83 21.57
CA PRO A 164 -3.24 3.48 22.26
C PRO A 164 -3.24 5.01 22.11
N GLU A 165 -2.09 5.63 21.92
CA GLU A 165 -1.95 7.06 21.67
C GLU A 165 -2.57 7.53 20.35
N LEU A 166 -2.81 6.64 19.38
CA LEU A 166 -3.47 6.98 18.13
C LEU A 166 -5.00 7.05 18.28
N VAL A 167 -5.57 6.45 19.33
CA VAL A 167 -7.03 6.38 19.53
C VAL A 167 -7.66 7.77 19.56
N ALA A 168 -7.10 8.71 20.32
CA ALA A 168 -7.65 10.06 20.44
C ALA A 168 -7.57 10.86 19.13
N PRO A 169 -6.41 10.96 18.43
CA PRO A 169 -6.33 11.57 17.11
C PRO A 169 -7.28 10.95 16.08
N LEU A 170 -7.39 9.61 16.04
CA LEU A 170 -8.28 8.92 15.11
C LEU A 170 -9.75 9.18 15.43
N ARG A 171 -10.13 9.17 16.71
CA ARG A 171 -11.49 9.56 17.14
C ARG A 171 -11.81 11.00 16.82
N ALA A 172 -10.85 11.93 16.92
CA ALA A 172 -11.08 13.31 16.52
C ALA A 172 -11.33 13.39 15.00
N ILE A 173 -10.51 12.72 14.19
CA ILE A 173 -10.65 12.72 12.73
C ILE A 173 -11.95 12.03 12.27
N LEU A 174 -12.30 10.89 12.87
CA LEU A 174 -13.49 10.11 12.51
C LEU A 174 -14.78 10.64 13.17
N GLY A 175 -14.68 11.24 14.36
CA GLY A 175 -15.80 11.90 15.02
C GLY A 175 -16.34 13.06 14.18
N ASP A 176 -15.44 13.81 13.55
CA ASP A 176 -15.80 14.85 12.56
C ASP A 176 -16.57 14.27 11.36
N LEU A 177 -16.26 13.03 10.96
CA LEU A 177 -16.98 12.30 9.89
C LEU A 177 -18.41 11.97 10.31
N TYR A 178 -18.58 11.41 11.51
CA TYR A 178 -19.89 11.09 12.07
C TYR A 178 -20.78 12.33 12.24
N GLN A 179 -20.20 13.48 12.62
CA GLN A 179 -20.96 14.72 12.73
C GLN A 179 -21.39 15.29 11.37
N ARG A 180 -20.58 15.09 10.31
CA ARG A 180 -20.91 15.54 8.94
C ARG A 180 -21.99 14.69 8.26
N TRP A 181 -22.25 13.49 8.75
CA TRP A 181 -23.23 12.55 8.19
C TRP A 181 -24.54 12.52 8.97
N ARG A 182 -24.72 13.38 9.99
CA ARG A 182 -26.04 13.62 10.55
C ARG A 182 -26.87 14.45 9.55
N PRO A 183 -28.04 13.96 9.11
CA PRO A 183 -28.96 14.74 8.28
C PRO A 183 -29.45 16.00 9.00
#